data_AF-A0A969CVI7-F1
#
_entry.id   AF-A0A969CVI7-F1
#
_cell.length_a   1.000
_cell.length_b   1.000
_cell.length_c   1.000
_cell.angle_alpha   90.00
_cell.angle_beta   90.00
_cell.angle_gamma   90.00
#
_symmetry.space_group_name_H-M   'P 1'
#
loop_
_entity.id
_entity.type
_entity.pdbx_description
1 polymer ?
#
loop_
_entity_poly.entity_id
_entity_poly.type
_entity_poly.pdbx_seq_one_letter_code
_entity_poly.pdbx_strand_id
1 'polypeptide(L)' 'MRQFVSPEQALDYALYGGEDFELVLCLPPPQAEILIQRLGNGAAIVGMITEDSNVELIDSYGIYSTQTLTLSKSFQHF' A
#
# COMPACT_ATOMS: atom_id res chain seq x y z
N MET A 1 -0.48 22.59 7.18
CA MET A 1 -0.78 21.17 7.46
C MET A 1 -0.17 20.84 8.81
N ARG A 2 -0.95 20.31 9.76
CA ARG A 2 -0.37 19.80 11.02
C ARG A 2 0.21 18.42 10.73
N GLN A 3 1.50 18.25 10.95
CA GLN A 3 2.17 16.98 10.84
C GLN A 3 2.23 16.37 12.25
N PHE A 4 1.44 15.33 12.50
CA PHE A 4 1.31 14.70 13.82
C PHE A 4 2.37 13.63 14.08
N VAL A 5 2.92 13.04 13.01
CA VAL A 5 3.96 12.01 13.03
C VAL A 5 4.93 12.26 11.87
N SER A 6 6.13 11.67 11.93
CA SER A 6 7.08 11.76 10.82
C SER A 6 6.56 10.97 9.59
N PRO A 7 7.01 11.28 8.37
CA PRO A 7 6.59 10.54 7.17
C PRO A 7 6.91 9.03 7.26
N GLU A 8 8.04 8.69 7.87
CA GLU A 8 8.46 7.31 8.08
C GLU A 8 7.50 6.57 9.01
N GLN A 9 7.06 7.23 10.09
CA GLN A 9 6.08 6.67 11.01
C GLN A 9 4.68 6.57 10.38
N ALA A 10 4.28 7.54 9.57
CA ALA A 10 3.03 7.47 8.82
C ALA A 10 3.02 6.29 7.84
N LEU A 11 4.14 6.03 7.17
CA LEU A 11 4.30 4.90 6.27
C LEU A 11 4.27 3.56 7.02
N ASP A 12 4.95 3.47 8.17
CA ASP A 12 4.92 2.27 9.00
C ASP A 12 3.49 1.93 9.45
N TYR A 13 2.69 2.94 9.84
CA TYR A 13 1.28 2.75 10.18
C TYR A 13 0.44 2.31 8.98
N ALA A 14 0.66 2.89 7.80
CA ALA A 14 -0.07 2.49 6.59
C ALA A 14 0.24 1.04 6.15
N LEU A 15 1.43 0.52 6.46
CA LEU A 15 1.86 -0.82 6.04
C LEU A 15 1.63 -1.91 7.11
N TYR A 16 1.83 -1.56 8.38
CA TYR A 16 1.90 -2.51 9.49
C TYR A 16 0.97 -2.17 10.65
N GLY A 17 0.14 -1.14 10.50
CA GLY A 17 -0.98 -0.91 11.41
C GLY A 17 -2.04 -2.00 11.26
N GLY A 18 -3.26 -1.59 10.94
CA GLY A 18 -4.41 -2.47 10.88
C GLY A 18 -5.64 -1.78 11.46
N GLU A 19 -6.74 -2.52 11.54
CA GLU A 19 -8.05 -2.00 11.99
C GLU A 19 -8.60 -0.82 11.14
N ASP A 20 -8.10 -0.64 9.92
CA ASP A 20 -8.65 0.34 8.97
C ASP A 20 -9.99 -0.13 8.37
N PHE A 21 -10.24 -1.45 8.34
CA PHE A 21 -11.42 -2.09 7.74
C PHE A 21 -11.65 -1.72 6.26
N GLU A 22 -10.58 -1.33 5.56
CA GLU A 22 -10.60 -1.02 4.13
C GLU A 22 -10.44 -2.28 3.25
N LEU A 23 -10.70 -2.14 1.95
CA LEU A 23 -10.61 -3.23 0.97
C LEU A 23 -9.33 -3.14 0.12
N VAL A 24 -8.67 -4.28 -0.07
CA VAL A 24 -7.61 -4.45 -1.08
C VAL A 24 -8.14 -5.37 -2.18
N LEU A 25 -8.18 -4.87 -3.42
CA LEU A 25 -8.74 -5.58 -4.57
C LEU A 25 -7.66 -5.84 -5.63
N CYS A 26 -7.72 -7.02 -6.24
CA CYS A 26 -6.88 -7.40 -7.37
C CYS A 26 -7.71 -7.36 -8.65
N LEU A 27 -7.40 -6.44 -9.57
CA LEU A 27 -8.14 -6.22 -10.81
C LEU A 27 -7.17 -6.10 -11.99
N PRO A 28 -7.58 -6.49 -13.21
CA PRO A 28 -6.79 -6.16 -14.39
C PRO A 28 -6.78 -4.63 -14.61
N PRO A 29 -5.71 -4.06 -15.20
CA PRO A 29 -5.52 -2.60 -15.24
C PRO A 29 -6.70 -1.80 -15.81
N PRO A 30 -7.34 -2.19 -16.94
CA PRO A 30 -8.47 -1.44 -17.48
C PRO A 30 -9.66 -1.34 -16.51
N GLN A 31 -9.92 -2.39 -15.74
CA GLN A 31 -11.01 -2.44 -14.78
C GLN A 31 -10.68 -1.62 -13.53
N ALA A 32 -9.42 -1.63 -13.09
CA ALA A 32 -8.95 -0.80 -11.99
C ALA A 32 -9.09 0.70 -12.33
N GLU A 33 -8.69 1.10 -13.54
CA GLU A 33 -8.83 2.48 -14.04
C GLU A 33 -10.29 2.94 -14.07
N ILE A 34 -11.21 2.10 -14.58
CA ILE A 34 -12.65 2.41 -14.58
C ILE A 34 -13.17 2.57 -13.15
N LEU A 35 -12.72 1.73 -12.21
CA LEU A 35 -13.17 1.77 -10.82
C LEU A 35 -12.72 3.06 -10.13
N ILE A 36 -11.44 3.44 -10.25
CA ILE A 36 -10.93 4.66 -9.61
C ILE A 36 -11.59 5.92 -10.18
N GLN A 37 -11.92 5.94 -11.48
CA GLN A 37 -12.64 7.07 -12.09
C GLN A 37 -14.04 7.23 -11.50
N ARG A 38 -14.69 6.12 -11.09
CA ARG A 38 -16.03 6.15 -10.46
C ARG A 38 -15.97 6.53 -8.99
N LEU A 39 -14.95 6.06 -8.27
CA LEU A 39 -14.82 6.27 -6.82
C LEU A 39 -14.07 7.57 -6.46
N GLY A 40 -13.35 8.16 -7.41
CA GLY A 40 -12.55 9.36 -7.20
C GLY A 40 -11.53 9.15 -6.08
N ASN A 41 -11.54 10.05 -5.10
CA ASN A 41 -10.58 10.02 -3.97
C ASN A 41 -10.86 8.90 -2.95
N GLY A 42 -11.90 8.09 -3.14
CA GLY A 42 -12.22 6.96 -2.26
C GLY A 42 -11.46 5.68 -2.59
N ALA A 43 -10.62 5.66 -3.63
CA ALA A 43 -9.83 4.49 -4.01
C ALA A 43 -8.51 4.92 -4.66
N ALA A 44 -7.51 4.05 -4.58
CA ALA A 44 -6.22 4.24 -5.23
C ALA A 44 -5.69 2.92 -5.79
N ILE A 45 -4.99 2.99 -6.93
CA ILE A 45 -4.14 1.89 -7.40
C ILE A 45 -2.81 2.02 -6.66
N VAL A 46 -2.53 1.06 -5.78
CA VAL A 46 -1.36 1.09 -4.88
C VAL A 46 -0.23 0.14 -5.29
N GLY A 47 -0.41 -0.62 -6.39
CA GLY A 47 0.60 -1.56 -6.85
C GLY A 47 0.16 -2.40 -8.05
N MET A 48 0.99 -3.39 -8.36
CA MET A 48 0.83 -4.35 -9.45
C MET A 48 1.20 -5.74 -8.94
N ILE A 49 0.50 -6.77 -9.43
CA ILE A 49 0.87 -8.17 -9.19
C ILE A 49 1.85 -8.60 -10.28
N THR A 50 2.95 -9.22 -9.87
CA THR A 50 3.99 -9.80 -10.73
C THR A 50 4.03 -11.32 -10.56
N GLU A 51 4.91 -11.98 -11.31
CA GLU A 51 5.14 -13.44 -11.17
C GLU A 51 5.93 -13.78 -9.89
N ASP A 52 6.69 -12.81 -9.37
CA ASP A 52 7.44 -12.96 -8.12
C ASP A 52 6.54 -13.11 -6.89
N SER A 53 6.98 -13.93 -5.94
CA SER A 53 6.24 -14.20 -4.70
C SER A 53 6.49 -13.17 -3.58
N ASN A 54 7.38 -12.20 -3.82
CA ASN A 54 7.75 -11.19 -2.84
C ASN A 54 6.83 -9.97 -2.95
N VAL A 55 6.58 -9.31 -1.82
CA VAL A 55 5.93 -7.98 -1.81
C VAL A 55 7.01 -6.94 -1.63
N GLU A 56 7.11 -6.00 -2.56
CA GLU A 56 8.13 -4.95 -2.56
C GLU A 56 7.49 -3.56 -2.54
N LEU A 57 7.98 -2.72 -1.63
CA LEU A 57 7.70 -1.28 -1.64
C LEU A 57 8.77 -0.60 -2.49
N ILE A 58 8.32 0.08 -3.55
CA ILE A 58 9.17 0.75 -4.52
C ILE A 58 8.81 2.23 -4.53
N ASP A 59 9.81 3.10 -4.38
CA ASP A 59 9.64 4.53 -4.57
C ASP A 59 9.64 4.88 -6.06
N SER A 60 8.55 5.47 -6.54
CA SER A 60 8.40 5.88 -7.94
C SER A 60 9.35 7.01 -8.33
N TYR A 61 9.88 7.77 -7.36
CA TYR A 61 10.86 8.83 -7.59
C TYR A 61 12.31 8.34 -7.51
N GLY A 62 12.55 7.09 -7.10
CA GLY A 62 13.88 6.50 -6.99
C GLY A 62 14.79 7.13 -5.94
N ILE A 63 14.22 7.82 -4.95
CA ILE A 63 14.93 8.44 -3.82
C ILE A 63 15.27 7.38 -2.77
N TYR A 64 14.34 6.46 -2.52
CA TYR A 64 14.51 5.39 -1.54
C TYR A 64 14.77 4.04 -2.22
N SER A 65 15.58 3.20 -1.58
CA SER A 65 15.83 1.84 -2.05
C SER A 65 14.57 0.98 -1.93
N THR A 66 14.39 0.04 -2.86
CA THR A 66 13.35 -1.00 -2.76
C THR A 66 13.44 -1.72 -1.43
N GLN A 67 12.28 -1.90 -0.78
CA GLN A 67 12.16 -2.60 0.48
C GLN A 67 11.25 -3.82 0.31
N THR A 68 11.76 -5.02 0.60
CA THR A 68 10.92 -6.22 0.71
C THR A 68 10.11 -6.14 2.00
N LEU A 69 8.78 -6.28 1.90
CA LEU A 69 7.86 -6.28 3.03
C LEU A 69 7.70 -7.69 3.60
N THR A 70 7.64 -7.80 4.92
CA THR A 70 7.48 -9.07 5.63
C THR A 70 6.29 -9.03 6.59
N LEU A 71 5.58 -10.15 6.73
CA LEU A 71 4.47 -10.33 7.69
C LEU A 71 4.95 -10.38 9.16
N SER A 72 6.25 -10.41 9.42
CA SER A 72 6.79 -10.42 10.78
C SER A 72 6.50 -9.14 11.58
N LYS A 73 6.14 -8.05 10.91
CA LYS A 73 5.79 -6.77 11.52
C LYS A 73 4.29 -6.53 11.67
N SER A 74 3.45 -7.34 11.02
CA SER A 74 2.00 -7.26 11.17
C SER A 74 1.55 -7.96 12.45
N PHE A 75 0.34 -7.65 12.91
CA PHE A 75 -0.27 -8.31 14.05
C PHE A 75 -0.36 -9.84 13.84
N GLN A 76 0.17 -10.59 14.81
CA GLN A 76 0.08 -12.05 14.90
C GLN A 76 -0.50 -12.41 16.26
N HIS A 77 -1.48 -13.31 16.29
CA HIS A 77 -2.11 -13.73 17.55
C HIS A 77 -1.20 -14.53 18.47
N PHE A 78 -0.14 -15.16 17.95
CA PHE A 78 0.72 -16.11 18.65
C PHE A 78 2.18 -15.92 18.26
#